data_AF-A0A7J2LHZ8-F1
#
_entry.id   AF-A0A7J2LHZ8-F1
#
_cell.length_a   1.000
_cell.length_b   1.000
_cell.length_c   1.000
_cell.angle_alpha   90.00
_cell.angle_beta   90.00
_cell.angle_gamma   90.00
#
_symmetry.space_group_name_H-M   'P 1'
#
loop_
_entity.id
_entity.type
_entity.pdbx_description
1 polymer ?
#
loop_
_entity_poly.entity_id
_entity_poly.type
_entity_poly.pdbx_seq_one_letter_code
_entity_poly.pdbx_strand_id
1 'polypeptide(L)'
;MSWDERFQEFRDRVRDALNNQRLRTALDRATETIYAARKRALSRLPYYSYIEKRAREIKTWSIEHLPELIQSTKEAVEELGGVFYLAKDAKDLNEYVAKICEQHDAKLVVKSKSMTTEETFLNDALEQRGIEVVETDLGEFLIQLKKEAPS
;
A
#
# COMPACT_ATOMS: atom_id res chain seq x y z
N MET A 1 20.50 -16.55 -4.45
CA MET A 1 19.90 -16.71 -5.79
C MET A 1 20.39 -15.60 -6.68
N SER A 2 21.06 -15.95 -7.78
CA SER A 2 21.53 -14.98 -8.78
C SER A 2 20.34 -14.32 -9.48
N TRP A 3 20.58 -13.20 -10.18
CA TRP A 3 19.51 -12.52 -10.93
C TRP A 3 18.97 -13.42 -12.05
N ASP A 4 19.86 -14.17 -12.71
CA ASP A 4 19.52 -15.12 -13.77
C ASP A 4 18.64 -16.26 -13.28
N GLU A 5 18.93 -16.81 -12.08
CA GLU A 5 18.13 -17.87 -11.47
C GLU A 5 16.68 -17.43 -11.22
N ARG A 6 16.47 -16.23 -10.61
CA ARG A 6 15.10 -15.74 -10.37
C ARG A 6 14.38 -15.40 -11.66
N PHE A 7 15.10 -14.93 -12.67
CA PHE A 7 14.51 -14.64 -13.97
C PHE A 7 14.03 -15.92 -14.66
N GLN A 8 14.79 -17.01 -14.59
CA GLN A 8 14.34 -18.31 -15.11
C GLN A 8 13.14 -18.85 -14.35
N GLU A 9 13.17 -18.85 -13.01
CA GLU A 9 12.01 -19.26 -12.19
C GLU A 9 10.75 -18.44 -12.50
N PHE A 10 10.89 -17.13 -12.71
CA PHE A 10 9.79 -16.28 -13.14
C PHE A 10 9.24 -16.71 -14.51
N ARG A 11 10.11 -16.96 -15.50
CA ARG A 11 9.70 -17.39 -16.83
C ARG A 11 8.97 -18.73 -16.82
N ASP A 12 9.44 -19.68 -16.02
CA ASP A 12 8.80 -20.99 -15.91
C ASP A 12 7.42 -20.88 -15.25
N ARG A 13 7.29 -20.08 -14.17
CA ARG A 13 5.97 -19.78 -13.57
C ARG A 13 5.02 -19.10 -14.56
N VAL A 14 5.51 -18.15 -15.37
CA VAL A 14 4.70 -17.51 -16.41
C VAL A 14 4.26 -18.54 -17.46
N ARG A 15 5.16 -19.42 -17.91
CA ARG A 15 4.81 -20.47 -18.87
C ARG A 15 3.74 -21.41 -18.31
N ASP A 16 3.88 -21.84 -17.06
CA ASP A 16 2.92 -22.74 -16.40
C ASP A 16 1.57 -22.06 -16.22
N ALA A 17 1.55 -20.80 -15.78
CA ALA A 17 0.35 -19.99 -15.67
C ALA A 17 -0.34 -19.82 -17.03
N LEU A 18 0.43 -19.52 -18.07
CA LEU A 18 -0.05 -19.40 -19.44
C LEU A 18 -0.54 -20.70 -20.02
N ASN A 19 -0.12 -21.87 -19.52
CA ASN A 19 -0.61 -23.17 -19.96
C ASN A 19 -1.84 -23.65 -19.17
N ASN A 20 -2.09 -23.08 -17.99
CA ASN A 20 -3.23 -23.42 -17.15
C ASN A 20 -4.53 -22.81 -17.68
N GLN A 21 -5.33 -23.63 -18.37
CA GLN A 21 -6.60 -23.20 -18.96
C GLN A 21 -7.58 -22.62 -17.94
N ARG A 22 -7.67 -23.19 -16.73
CA ARG A 22 -8.56 -22.69 -15.68
C ARG A 22 -8.13 -21.30 -15.23
N LEU A 23 -6.83 -21.08 -15.04
CA LEU A 23 -6.28 -19.78 -14.66
C LEU A 23 -6.55 -18.74 -15.75
N ARG A 24 -6.30 -19.06 -17.03
CA ARG A 24 -6.59 -18.16 -18.14
C ARG A 24 -8.07 -17.75 -18.16
N THR A 25 -8.98 -18.73 -18.13
CA THR A 25 -10.43 -18.45 -18.12
C THR A 25 -10.87 -17.63 -16.90
N ALA A 26 -10.31 -17.89 -15.72
CA ALA A 26 -10.61 -17.10 -14.53
C ALA A 26 -10.11 -15.65 -14.67
N LEU A 27 -8.89 -15.45 -15.19
CA LEU A 27 -8.29 -14.14 -15.40
C LEU A 27 -9.06 -13.32 -16.45
N ASP A 28 -9.42 -13.94 -17.58
CA ASP A 28 -10.19 -13.29 -18.64
C ASP A 28 -11.53 -12.79 -18.09
N ARG A 29 -12.27 -13.67 -17.41
CA ARG A 29 -13.56 -13.32 -16.78
C ARG A 29 -13.42 -12.21 -15.74
N ALA A 30 -12.41 -12.28 -14.87
CA ALA A 30 -12.18 -11.25 -13.86
C ALA A 30 -11.88 -9.90 -14.51
N THR A 31 -11.00 -9.89 -15.52
CA THR A 31 -10.59 -8.68 -16.24
C THR A 31 -11.78 -8.04 -16.97
N GLU A 32 -12.55 -8.84 -17.70
CA GLU A 32 -13.77 -8.39 -18.38
C GLU A 32 -14.79 -7.83 -17.39
N THR A 33 -15.01 -8.51 -16.27
CA THR A 33 -15.97 -8.09 -15.24
C THR A 33 -15.56 -6.75 -14.63
N ILE A 34 -14.28 -6.60 -14.25
CA ILE A 34 -13.74 -5.37 -13.67
C ILE A 34 -13.82 -4.23 -14.69
N TYR A 35 -13.42 -4.48 -15.94
CA TYR A 35 -13.49 -3.49 -17.01
C TYR A 35 -14.93 -3.03 -17.27
N ALA A 36 -15.87 -3.96 -17.41
CA ALA A 36 -17.27 -3.64 -17.64
C ALA A 36 -17.92 -2.91 -16.44
N ALA A 37 -17.58 -3.29 -15.21
CA ALA A 37 -18.01 -2.59 -14.00
C ALA A 37 -17.47 -1.16 -13.96
N ARG A 38 -16.16 -0.98 -14.22
CA ARG A 38 -15.53 0.35 -14.31
C ARG A 38 -16.18 1.20 -15.39
N LYS A 39 -16.35 0.67 -16.61
CA LYS A 39 -17.00 1.38 -17.72
C LYS A 39 -18.42 1.83 -17.35
N ARG A 40 -19.21 0.96 -16.71
CA ARG A 40 -20.56 1.31 -16.22
C ARG A 40 -20.51 2.40 -15.16
N ALA A 41 -19.61 2.31 -14.18
CA ALA A 41 -19.47 3.32 -13.14
C ALA A 41 -19.07 4.69 -13.73
N LEU A 42 -18.07 4.72 -14.63
CA LEU A 42 -17.61 5.94 -15.29
C LEU A 42 -18.67 6.55 -16.20
N SER A 43 -19.49 5.73 -16.88
CA SER A 43 -20.58 6.24 -17.72
C SER A 43 -21.66 7.01 -16.94
N ARG A 44 -21.74 6.80 -15.62
CA ARG A 44 -22.68 7.50 -14.73
C ARG A 44 -22.13 8.80 -14.17
N LEU A 45 -20.85 9.10 -14.37
CA LEU A 45 -20.19 10.33 -13.93
C LEU A 45 -20.30 11.39 -15.04
N PRO A 46 -21.12 12.44 -14.86
CA PRO A 46 -21.13 13.56 -15.77
C PRO A 46 -19.73 14.20 -15.82
N TYR A 47 -19.32 14.66 -17.01
CA TYR A 47 -18.05 15.37 -17.19
C TYR A 47 -16.79 14.58 -16.78
N TYR A 48 -16.79 13.25 -16.89
CA TYR A 48 -15.66 12.40 -16.50
C TYR A 48 -14.29 12.90 -17.01
N SER A 49 -14.19 13.31 -18.29
CA SER A 49 -12.93 13.80 -18.86
C SER A 49 -12.42 15.08 -18.18
N TYR A 50 -13.33 15.97 -17.76
CA TYR A 50 -12.99 17.15 -16.97
C TYR A 50 -12.50 16.77 -15.57
N ILE A 51 -13.21 15.84 -14.89
CA ILE A 51 -12.82 15.36 -13.56
C ILE A 51 -11.43 14.71 -13.60
N GLU A 52 -11.16 13.89 -14.60
CA GLU A 52 -9.85 13.24 -14.80
C GLU A 52 -8.74 14.29 -14.96
N LYS A 53 -8.95 15.28 -15.82
CA LYS A 53 -7.99 16.36 -16.02
C LYS A 53 -7.78 17.15 -14.73
N ARG A 54 -8.86 17.50 -14.02
CA ARG A 54 -8.81 18.26 -12.78
C ARG A 54 -8.08 17.50 -11.68
N ALA A 55 -8.32 16.19 -11.54
CA ALA A 55 -7.62 15.35 -10.59
C ALA A 55 -6.11 15.31 -10.87
N ARG A 56 -5.72 15.23 -12.15
CA ARG A 56 -4.31 15.32 -12.55
C ARG A 56 -3.71 16.68 -12.20
N GLU A 57 -4.40 17.78 -12.52
CA GLU A 57 -3.95 19.13 -12.19
C GLU A 57 -3.75 19.32 -10.68
N ILE A 58 -4.69 18.83 -9.86
CA ILE A 58 -4.57 18.85 -8.40
C ILE A 58 -3.34 18.07 -7.96
N LYS A 59 -3.14 16.84 -8.48
CA LYS A 59 -1.98 16.02 -8.12
C LYS A 59 -0.66 16.73 -8.45
N THR A 60 -0.55 17.30 -9.65
CA THR A 60 0.66 18.04 -10.07
C THR A 60 0.89 19.25 -9.16
N TRP A 61 -0.14 20.06 -8.94
CA TRP A 61 -0.07 21.21 -8.05
C TRP A 61 0.33 20.81 -6.63
N SER A 62 -0.23 19.74 -6.08
CA SER A 62 0.10 19.25 -4.73
C SER A 62 1.56 18.83 -4.59
N ILE A 63 2.17 18.25 -5.63
CA ILE A 63 3.59 17.90 -5.62
C ILE A 63 4.46 19.16 -5.54
N GLU A 64 4.08 20.21 -6.27
CA GLU A 64 4.80 21.49 -6.29
C GLU A 64 4.68 22.26 -4.96
N HIS A 65 3.59 22.06 -4.22
CA HIS A 65 3.26 22.76 -2.97
C HIS A 65 3.39 21.85 -1.73
N LEU A 66 4.17 20.77 -1.85
CA LEU A 66 4.29 19.75 -0.82
C LEU A 66 4.68 20.31 0.56
N PRO A 67 5.62 21.27 0.70
CA PRO A 67 5.97 21.83 2.02
C PRO A 67 4.78 22.48 2.75
N GLU A 68 3.95 23.25 2.02
CA GLU A 68 2.77 23.91 2.58
C GLU A 68 1.71 22.88 2.97
N LEU A 69 1.48 21.87 2.13
CA LEU A 69 0.52 20.80 2.41
C LEU A 69 0.93 19.92 3.59
N ILE A 70 2.24 19.67 3.77
CA ILE A 70 2.76 18.98 4.96
C ILE A 70 2.46 19.81 6.21
N GLN A 71 2.67 21.12 6.16
CA GLN A 71 2.39 22.01 7.28
C GLN A 71 0.90 22.05 7.62
N SER A 72 0.02 22.18 6.63
CA SER A 72 -1.44 22.12 6.86
C SER A 72 -1.89 20.76 7.40
N THR A 73 -1.26 19.67 6.95
CA THR A 73 -1.54 18.32 7.48
C THR A 73 -1.13 18.21 8.94
N LYS A 74 0.04 18.73 9.31
CA LYS A 74 0.50 18.79 10.69
C LYS A 74 -0.51 19.50 11.58
N GLU A 75 -0.91 20.72 11.18
CA GLU A 75 -1.86 21.53 11.94
C GLU A 75 -3.19 20.82 12.14
N ALA A 76 -3.74 20.21 11.08
CA ALA A 76 -5.00 19.48 11.16
C ALA A 76 -4.91 18.22 12.05
N VAL A 77 -3.79 17.49 12.02
CA VAL A 77 -3.57 16.32 12.89
C VAL A 77 -3.46 16.75 14.35
N GLU A 78 -2.68 17.79 14.63
CA GLU A 78 -2.46 18.31 15.99
C GLU A 78 -3.75 18.93 16.57
N GLU A 79 -4.57 19.60 15.76
CA GLU A 79 -5.88 20.15 16.18
C GLU A 79 -6.86 19.07 16.64
N LEU A 80 -6.81 17.89 16.02
CA LEU A 80 -7.60 16.72 16.41
C LEU A 80 -7.00 15.95 17.61
N GLY A 81 -5.92 16.47 18.22
CA GLY A 81 -5.22 15.85 19.35
C GLY A 81 -4.27 14.72 18.95
N GLY A 82 -3.99 14.57 17.65
CA GLY A 82 -2.97 13.64 17.15
C GLY A 82 -1.56 14.19 17.33
N VAL A 83 -0.57 13.30 17.22
CA VAL A 83 0.85 13.68 17.17
C VAL A 83 1.33 13.55 15.74
N PHE A 84 1.84 14.64 15.17
CA PHE A 84 2.44 14.64 13.85
C PHE A 84 3.96 14.42 13.94
N TYR A 85 4.47 13.48 13.16
CA TYR A 85 5.90 13.22 13.03
C TYR A 85 6.28 13.06 11.57
N LEU A 86 7.26 13.85 11.12
CA LEU A 86 7.81 13.78 9.77
C LEU A 86 9.17 13.09 9.81
N ALA A 87 9.18 11.80 9.47
CA ALA A 87 10.40 11.01 9.38
C ALA A 87 11.25 11.44 8.17
N LYS A 88 12.57 11.48 8.33
CA LYS A 88 13.50 11.79 7.22
C LYS A 88 13.70 10.61 6.27
N ASP A 89 13.59 9.39 6.78
CA ASP A 89 13.84 8.14 6.06
C ASP A 89 13.15 6.96 6.76
N ALA A 90 13.25 5.76 6.16
CA ALA A 90 12.67 4.52 6.69
C ALA A 90 13.18 4.16 8.10
N LYS A 91 14.47 4.41 8.37
CA LYS A 91 15.08 4.06 9.66
C LYS A 91 14.53 4.96 10.77
N ASP A 92 14.46 6.27 10.50
CA ASP A 92 13.90 7.27 11.42
C ASP A 92 12.43 6.97 11.74
N LEU A 93 11.63 6.62 10.72
CA LEU A 93 10.25 6.18 10.90
C LEU A 93 10.16 4.95 11.82
N ASN A 94 10.91 3.89 11.50
CA ASN A 94 10.84 2.63 12.25
C ASN A 94 11.31 2.80 13.70
N GLU A 95 12.37 3.58 13.93
CA GLU A 95 12.86 3.90 15.28
C GLU A 95 11.84 4.70 16.08
N TYR A 96 11.18 5.69 15.45
CA TYR A 96 10.16 6.50 16.12
C TYR A 96 8.94 5.67 16.51
N VAL A 97 8.40 4.88 15.59
CA VAL A 97 7.23 4.03 15.86
C VAL A 97 7.55 2.97 16.92
N ALA A 98 8.72 2.33 16.85
CA ALA A 98 9.14 1.36 17.85
C ALA A 98 9.27 1.99 19.24
N LYS A 99 9.81 3.20 19.33
CA LYS A 99 9.91 3.95 20.59
C LYS A 99 8.54 4.24 21.20
N ILE A 100 7.55 4.62 20.38
CA ILE A 100 6.16 4.78 20.84
C ILE A 100 5.64 3.45 21.41
N CYS A 101 5.83 2.35 20.68
CA CYS A 101 5.37 1.04 21.13
C CYS A 101 6.02 0.64 22.47
N GLU A 102 7.32 0.84 22.62
CA GLU A 102 8.07 0.55 23.85
C GLU A 102 7.60 1.42 25.03
N GLN A 103 7.35 2.72 24.80
CA GLN A 103 6.84 3.64 25.83
C GLN A 103 5.48 3.23 26.38
N HIS A 104 4.67 2.55 25.56
CA HIS A 104 3.35 2.07 25.93
C HIS A 104 3.30 0.58 26.27
N ASP A 105 4.45 -0.11 26.35
CA ASP A 105 4.55 -1.57 26.49
C ASP A 105 3.63 -2.34 25.52
N ALA A 106 3.51 -1.82 24.29
CA ALA A 106 2.63 -2.37 23.28
C ALA A 106 3.10 -3.77 22.87
N LYS A 107 2.19 -4.75 22.90
CA LYS A 107 2.42 -6.11 22.40
C LYS A 107 1.79 -6.37 21.03
N LEU A 108 0.82 -5.54 20.66
CA LEU A 108 0.05 -5.63 19.42
C LEU A 108 -0.13 -4.23 18.83
N VAL A 109 0.17 -4.10 17.55
CA VAL A 109 -0.11 -2.93 16.72
C VAL A 109 -1.11 -3.32 15.64
N VAL A 110 -2.27 -2.68 15.65
CA VAL A 110 -3.27 -2.84 14.58
C VAL A 110 -3.18 -1.62 13.67
N LYS A 111 -2.96 -1.84 12.38
CA LYS A 111 -2.85 -0.74 11.40
C LYS A 111 -3.66 -1.00 10.13
N SER A 112 -3.87 0.06 9.36
CA SER A 112 -4.42 -0.03 8.00
C SER A 112 -3.31 -0.17 6.98
N LYS A 113 -3.66 -0.68 5.79
CA LYS A 113 -2.73 -0.79 4.66
C LYS A 113 -2.11 0.57 4.35
N SER A 114 -0.79 0.60 4.24
CA SER A 114 -0.05 1.74 3.74
C SER A 114 1.11 1.27 2.89
N MET A 115 1.15 1.72 1.63
CA MET A 115 2.30 1.44 0.75
C MET A 115 3.61 1.94 1.38
N THR A 116 3.56 3.07 2.09
CA THR A 116 4.74 3.61 2.77
C THR A 116 5.25 2.66 3.84
N THR A 117 4.38 2.01 4.62
CA THR A 117 4.84 1.08 5.67
C THR A 117 5.43 -0.21 5.10
N GLU A 118 4.96 -0.63 3.91
CA GLU A 118 5.57 -1.73 3.15
C GLU A 118 6.96 -1.36 2.64
N GLU A 119 7.09 -0.19 2.01
CA GLU A 119 8.36 0.31 1.47
C GLU A 119 9.42 0.52 2.55
N THR A 120 9.00 0.82 3.79
CA THR A 120 9.90 0.99 4.94
C THR A 120 10.08 -0.27 5.78
N PHE A 121 9.45 -1.39 5.42
CA PHE A 121 9.50 -2.65 6.18
C PHE A 121 9.12 -2.48 7.65
N LEU A 122 8.11 -1.66 7.93
CA LEU A 122 7.75 -1.31 9.31
C LEU A 122 7.28 -2.54 10.10
N ASN A 123 6.51 -3.44 9.48
CA ASN A 123 5.98 -4.63 10.13
C ASN A 123 7.15 -5.52 10.62
N ASP A 124 8.10 -5.83 9.74
CA ASP A 124 9.31 -6.59 10.07
C ASP A 124 10.11 -5.93 11.21
N ALA A 125 10.25 -4.61 11.19
CA ALA A 125 11.00 -3.87 12.19
C ALA A 125 10.36 -3.95 13.60
N LEU A 126 9.03 -3.98 13.68
CA LEU A 126 8.29 -4.14 14.94
C LEU A 126 8.27 -5.61 15.39
N GLU A 127 8.07 -6.55 14.48
CA GLU A 127 8.08 -7.99 14.77
C GLU A 127 9.43 -8.47 15.32
N GLN A 128 10.55 -7.95 14.80
CA GLN A 128 11.89 -8.21 15.33
C GLN A 128 12.06 -7.75 16.79
N ARG A 129 11.21 -6.84 17.27
CA ARG A 129 11.17 -6.37 18.66
C ARG A 129 10.13 -7.10 19.52
N GLY A 130 9.50 -8.15 18.98
CA GLY A 130 8.50 -8.95 19.68
C GLY A 130 7.13 -8.27 19.76
N ILE A 131 6.85 -7.32 18.88
CA ILE A 131 5.55 -6.66 18.76
C ILE A 131 4.80 -7.31 17.61
N GLU A 132 3.61 -7.86 17.88
CA GLU A 132 2.73 -8.39 16.85
C GLU A 132 2.15 -7.22 16.04
N VAL A 133 2.15 -7.33 14.72
CA VAL A 133 1.51 -6.34 13.84
C VAL A 133 0.36 -7.01 13.12
N VAL A 134 -0.80 -6.36 13.02
CA VAL A 134 -1.97 -6.88 12.31
C VAL A 134 -2.51 -5.83 11.35
N GLU A 135 -2.61 -6.21 10.08
CA GLU A 135 -3.24 -5.40 9.04
C GLU A 135 -4.76 -5.55 9.07
N THR A 136 -5.46 -4.41 8.95
CA THR A 136 -6.93 -4.37 8.90
C THR A 136 -7.49 -4.47 7.49
N ASP A 137 -6.66 -4.28 6.46
CA ASP A 137 -7.04 -4.55 5.07
C ASP A 137 -7.09 -6.06 4.83
N LEU A 138 -8.21 -6.58 4.31
CA LEU A 138 -8.39 -8.02 4.12
C LEU A 138 -7.36 -8.61 3.15
N GLY A 139 -6.96 -7.86 2.12
CA GLY A 139 -5.96 -8.31 1.15
C GLY A 139 -4.61 -8.49 1.83
N GLU A 140 -4.18 -7.46 2.57
CA GLU A 140 -2.92 -7.52 3.33
C GLU A 140 -2.96 -8.57 4.43
N PHE A 141 -4.06 -8.70 5.14
CA PHE A 141 -4.21 -9.72 6.18
C PHE A 141 -4.09 -11.14 5.59
N LEU A 142 -4.67 -11.40 4.41
CA LEU A 142 -4.52 -12.70 3.74
C LEU A 142 -3.07 -12.97 3.29
N ILE A 143 -2.37 -11.95 2.80
CA ILE A 143 -0.95 -12.03 2.41
C ILE A 143 -0.08 -12.29 3.63
N GLN A 144 -0.32 -11.57 4.72
CA GLN A 144 0.33 -11.72 6.01
C GLN A 144 0.16 -13.13 6.57
N LEU A 145 -1.07 -13.67 6.56
CA LEU A 145 -1.35 -15.06 6.98
C LEU A 145 -0.60 -16.09 6.14
N LYS A 146 -0.40 -15.80 4.85
CA LYS A 146 0.36 -16.66 3.94
C LYS A 146 1.87 -16.47 4.03
N LYS A 147 2.35 -15.43 4.73
CA LYS A 147 3.76 -15.01 4.76
C LYS A 147 4.33 -14.80 3.35
N GLU A 148 3.48 -14.31 2.45
CA GLU A 148 3.87 -13.93 1.09
C GLU A 148 4.25 -12.44 1.07
N ALA A 149 5.11 -12.04 0.13
CA ALA A 149 5.33 -10.61 -0.11
C ALA A 149 4.10 -10.01 -0.83
N PRO A 150 3.74 -8.74 -0.57
CA PRO A 150 2.70 -8.06 -1.33
C PRO A 150 3.01 -8.07 -2.84
N SER A 151 1.97 -8.28 -3.66
CA SER A 151 2.07 -8.35 -5.13
C SER A 151 1.96 -7.00 -5.82
#